data_AF-A0AB35HS22-F1
#
_entry.id   AF-A0AB35HS22-F1
#
_cell.length_a   1.000
_cell.length_b   1.000
_cell.length_c   1.000
_cell.angle_alpha   90.00
_cell.angle_beta   90.00
_cell.angle_gamma   90.00
#
_symmetry.space_group_name_H-M   'P 1'
#
loop_
_entity.id
_entity.type
_entity.pdbx_description
1 polymer ?
#
loop_
_entity_poly.entity_id
_entity_poly.type
_entity_poly.pdbx_seq_one_letter_code
_entity_poly.pdbx_strand_id
1 'polypeptide(L)'
;MKKIYKLVLLGVGSFLFLVSITACSQQSIEETLLSQSWDIMNQGETDTVEFKNEDMILGTGSLKKSYNYNIKENENSAYLTLQRKSPRDIEIKKQYKINETDEGFKFEEEKATEEEDIITGDFELIPKD
;
A
#
# COMPACT_ATOMS: atom_id res chain seq x y z
N MET A 1 69.40 24.29 -2.79
CA MET A 1 68.19 25.15 -2.89
C MET A 1 66.94 24.27 -2.64
N LYS A 2 65.73 24.79 -2.89
CA LYS A 2 64.39 24.15 -2.80
C LYS A 2 64.39 22.62 -3.06
N LYS A 3 63.75 21.78 -2.22
CA LYS A 3 62.29 21.56 -2.03
C LYS A 3 61.57 21.07 -3.31
N ILE A 4 60.53 20.21 -3.24
CA ILE A 4 59.82 19.71 -2.04
C ILE A 4 60.36 18.32 -1.60
N TYR A 5 59.71 17.15 -1.51
CA TYR A 5 58.28 16.74 -1.60
C TYR A 5 58.03 15.44 -0.79
N LYS A 6 56.91 14.74 -1.04
CA LYS A 6 56.51 13.44 -0.44
C LYS A 6 55.67 12.66 -1.47
N LEU A 7 55.67 11.33 -1.39
CA LEU A 7 54.46 10.51 -1.60
C LEU A 7 54.69 9.10 -1.04
N VAL A 8 54.43 8.93 0.26
CA VAL A 8 54.21 7.60 0.84
C VAL A 8 52.78 7.23 0.46
N LEU A 9 52.60 6.27 -0.46
CA LEU A 9 51.27 5.73 -0.71
C LEU A 9 50.81 4.99 0.54
N LEU A 10 49.74 5.48 1.17
CA LEU A 10 49.02 4.69 2.16
C LEU A 10 48.45 3.47 1.45
N GLY A 11 48.79 2.28 1.94
CA GLY A 11 48.07 1.06 1.61
C GLY A 11 46.68 1.12 2.23
N VAL A 12 45.76 1.84 1.58
CA VAL A 12 44.34 1.82 1.92
C VAL A 12 43.83 0.43 1.56
N GLY A 13 43.86 -0.47 2.56
CA GLY A 13 43.18 -1.75 2.50
C GLY A 13 41.68 -1.48 2.43
N SER A 14 41.18 -1.26 1.21
CA SER A 14 39.78 -1.02 0.94
C SER A 14 39.01 -2.30 1.28
N PHE A 15 38.51 -2.36 2.52
CA PHE A 15 37.58 -3.39 2.93
C PHE A 15 36.30 -3.12 2.16
N LEU A 16 36.18 -3.79 1.00
CA LEU A 16 34.96 -3.85 0.22
C LEU A 16 33.92 -4.57 1.08
N PHE A 17 33.23 -3.79 1.92
CA PHE A 17 31.95 -4.20 2.46
C PHE A 17 31.09 -4.57 1.26
N LEU A 18 30.84 -5.87 1.14
CA LEU A 18 29.84 -6.39 0.22
C LEU A 18 28.54 -5.72 0.61
N VAL A 19 28.15 -4.70 -0.15
CA VAL A 19 26.77 -4.22 -0.16
C VAL A 19 26.00 -5.39 -0.75
N SER A 20 25.52 -6.27 0.13
CA SER A 20 24.50 -7.25 -0.18
C SER A 20 23.25 -6.45 -0.52
N ILE A 21 23.16 -6.03 -1.78
CA ILE A 21 21.93 -5.55 -2.39
C ILE A 21 21.01 -6.77 -2.38
N THR A 22 20.32 -6.95 -1.26
CA THR A 22 19.11 -7.74 -1.19
C THR A 22 18.10 -7.02 -2.06
N ALA A 23 18.15 -7.32 -3.35
CA ALA A 23 17.03 -7.18 -4.24
C ALA A 23 15.95 -8.17 -3.78
N CYS A 24 15.34 -7.89 -2.62
CA CYS A 24 13.92 -8.11 -2.48
C CYS A 24 13.31 -7.39 -3.68
N SER A 25 12.74 -8.15 -4.60
CA SER A 25 11.77 -7.60 -5.54
C SER A 25 10.72 -6.91 -4.67
N GLN A 26 10.65 -5.58 -4.74
CA GLN A 26 9.67 -4.82 -3.98
C GLN A 26 8.30 -5.17 -4.55
N GLN A 27 7.63 -6.09 -3.87
CA GLN A 27 6.29 -6.59 -4.18
C GLN A 27 5.35 -5.40 -4.21
N SER A 28 4.50 -5.28 -5.24
CA SER A 28 3.62 -4.12 -5.34
C SER A 28 2.61 -4.07 -4.19
N ILE A 29 1.98 -2.93 -3.97
CA ILE A 29 0.94 -2.81 -2.96
C ILE A 29 -0.24 -3.72 -3.33
N GLU A 30 -0.58 -3.82 -4.62
CA GLU A 30 -1.58 -4.77 -5.10
C GLU A 30 -1.17 -6.24 -4.88
N GLU A 31 0.06 -6.64 -5.24
CA GLU A 31 0.55 -8.01 -4.99
C GLU A 31 0.60 -8.34 -3.49
N THR A 32 0.85 -7.35 -2.64
CA THR A 32 0.85 -7.51 -1.17
C THR A 32 -0.57 -7.69 -0.65
N LEU A 33 -1.50 -6.82 -1.04
CA LEU A 33 -2.91 -6.90 -0.63
C LEU A 33 -3.59 -8.20 -1.08
N LEU A 34 -3.27 -8.69 -2.29
CA LEU A 34 -3.75 -9.97 -2.85
C LEU A 34 -3.16 -11.21 -2.15
N SER A 35 -2.08 -11.09 -1.38
CA SER A 35 -1.37 -12.26 -0.81
C SER A 35 -2.07 -12.89 0.38
N GLN A 36 -2.95 -12.16 1.07
CA GLN A 36 -3.57 -12.56 2.34
C GLN A 36 -4.93 -11.89 2.58
N SER A 37 -5.62 -12.31 3.64
CA SER A 37 -6.75 -11.54 4.20
C SER A 37 -6.24 -10.50 5.19
N TRP A 38 -7.02 -9.44 5.38
CA TRP A 38 -6.69 -8.32 6.26
C TRP A 38 -7.86 -8.06 7.20
N ASP A 39 -7.58 -7.62 8.42
CA ASP A 39 -8.60 -6.95 9.21
C ASP A 39 -8.54 -5.44 8.95
N ILE A 40 -9.72 -4.87 8.71
CA ILE A 40 -9.94 -3.47 8.35
C ILE A 40 -10.52 -2.72 9.55
N MET A 41 -9.82 -1.65 9.95
CA MET A 41 -10.23 -0.76 11.03
C MET A 41 -10.74 0.56 10.45
N ASN A 42 -12.00 0.90 10.69
CA ASN A 42 -12.62 2.15 10.23
C ASN A 42 -13.56 2.69 11.31
N GLN A 43 -13.41 3.97 11.67
CA GLN A 43 -14.22 4.69 12.67
C GLN A 43 -14.35 4.04 14.07
N GLY A 44 -13.47 3.09 14.41
CA GLY A 44 -13.51 2.34 15.67
C GLY A 44 -14.23 0.99 15.59
N GLU A 45 -14.76 0.62 14.43
CA GLU A 45 -15.22 -0.73 14.12
C GLU A 45 -14.09 -1.54 13.44
N THR A 46 -14.20 -2.87 13.50
CA THR A 46 -13.27 -3.80 12.84
C THR A 46 -14.04 -4.92 12.15
N ASP A 47 -13.72 -5.17 10.89
CA ASP A 47 -14.26 -6.27 10.08
C ASP A 47 -13.09 -6.89 9.27
N THR A 48 -13.35 -7.93 8.48
CA THR A 48 -12.35 -8.53 7.59
C THR A 48 -12.54 -8.07 6.15
N VAL A 49 -11.44 -7.84 5.42
CA VAL A 49 -11.42 -7.61 3.97
C VAL A 49 -10.52 -8.61 3.26
N GLU A 50 -10.94 -9.02 2.06
CA GLU A 50 -10.25 -9.96 1.20
C GLU A 50 -10.14 -9.36 -0.21
N PHE A 51 -8.93 -9.17 -0.73
CA PHE A 51 -8.67 -8.70 -2.09
C PHE A 51 -8.55 -9.88 -3.06
N LYS A 52 -9.10 -9.71 -4.27
CA LYS A 52 -9.08 -10.67 -5.40
C LYS A 52 -8.95 -9.87 -6.68
N ASN A 53 -8.54 -10.48 -7.79
CA ASN A 53 -8.41 -9.80 -9.08
C ASN A 53 -9.65 -8.91 -9.38
N GLU A 54 -9.45 -7.59 -9.41
CA GLU A 54 -10.47 -6.53 -9.60
C GLU A 54 -11.53 -6.37 -8.48
N ASP A 55 -11.62 -7.26 -7.49
CA ASP A 55 -12.67 -7.31 -6.44
C ASP A 55 -12.12 -7.16 -5.01
N MET A 56 -12.65 -6.21 -4.26
CA MET A 56 -12.46 -6.08 -2.80
C MET A 56 -13.73 -6.53 -2.09
N ILE A 57 -13.63 -7.59 -1.28
CA ILE A 57 -14.75 -8.15 -0.52
C ILE A 57 -14.60 -7.75 0.95
N LEU A 58 -15.46 -6.83 1.38
CA LEU A 58 -15.59 -6.42 2.78
C LEU A 58 -16.62 -7.32 3.48
N GLY A 59 -16.28 -7.81 4.66
CA GLY A 59 -17.18 -8.48 5.59
C GLY A 59 -17.23 -10.00 5.49
N THR A 60 -18.03 -10.59 6.38
CA THR A 60 -18.15 -12.04 6.56
C THR A 60 -19.58 -12.55 6.33
N GLY A 61 -19.71 -13.85 6.07
CA GLY A 61 -21.01 -14.52 5.87
C GLY A 61 -21.88 -13.87 4.78
N SER A 62 -23.17 -13.68 5.09
CA SER A 62 -24.18 -13.09 4.19
C SER A 62 -24.21 -11.56 4.18
N LEU A 63 -23.32 -10.89 4.93
CA LEU A 63 -23.24 -9.42 5.00
C LEU A 63 -22.14 -8.84 4.09
N LYS A 64 -21.46 -9.70 3.32
CA LYS A 64 -20.38 -9.33 2.40
C LYS A 64 -20.80 -8.25 1.40
N LYS A 65 -20.07 -7.12 1.39
CA LYS A 65 -20.12 -6.09 0.34
C LYS A 65 -18.97 -6.32 -0.64
N SER A 66 -19.22 -6.22 -1.95
CA SER A 66 -18.21 -6.32 -3.01
C SER A 66 -18.05 -5.00 -3.73
N TYR A 67 -16.81 -4.54 -3.88
CA TYR A 67 -16.44 -3.34 -4.62
C TYR A 67 -15.47 -3.72 -5.73
N ASN A 68 -15.62 -3.15 -6.92
CA ASN A 68 -14.50 -3.06 -7.85
C ASN A 68 -13.40 -2.22 -7.17
N TYR A 69 -12.14 -2.60 -7.33
CA TYR A 69 -11.03 -1.71 -6.97
C TYR A 69 -10.02 -1.55 -8.12
N ASN A 70 -9.18 -0.52 -7.99
CA ASN A 70 -8.02 -0.28 -8.84
C ASN A 70 -6.93 0.39 -8.00
N ILE A 71 -5.70 -0.12 -8.04
CA ILE A 71 -4.54 0.48 -7.38
C ILE A 71 -3.66 1.15 -8.44
N LYS A 72 -3.18 2.36 -8.14
CA LYS A 72 -2.24 3.11 -9.00
C LYS A 72 -1.04 3.54 -8.20
N GLU A 73 0.11 2.96 -8.53
CA GLU A 73 1.40 3.22 -7.90
C GLU A 73 2.26 4.10 -8.82
N ASN A 74 2.74 5.21 -8.27
CA ASN A 74 3.68 6.15 -8.89
C ASN A 74 4.88 6.31 -7.95
N GLU A 75 6.03 6.79 -8.46
CA GLU A 75 7.33 6.90 -7.74
C GLU A 75 7.29 7.52 -6.32
N ASN A 76 6.28 8.33 -5.99
CA ASN A 76 6.16 9.03 -4.71
C ASN A 76 4.78 8.87 -4.03
N SER A 77 3.88 8.05 -4.57
CA SER A 77 2.48 7.97 -4.09
C SER A 77 1.73 6.79 -4.68
N ALA A 78 0.92 6.12 -3.86
CA ALA A 78 -0.02 5.11 -4.31
C ALA A 78 -1.47 5.50 -3.97
N TYR A 79 -2.43 5.10 -4.81
CA TYR A 79 -3.85 5.39 -4.61
C TYR A 79 -4.74 4.17 -4.87
N LEU A 80 -5.63 3.90 -3.93
CA LEU A 80 -6.72 2.94 -4.08
C LEU A 80 -7.97 3.67 -4.56
N THR A 81 -8.58 3.22 -5.65
CA THR A 81 -9.92 3.65 -6.07
C THR A 81 -10.92 2.52 -5.80
N LEU A 82 -11.96 2.79 -5.01
CA LEU A 82 -13.07 1.86 -4.76
C LEU A 82 -14.32 2.30 -5.54
N GLN A 83 -14.98 1.34 -6.19
CA GLN A 83 -16.23 1.55 -6.92
C GLN A 83 -17.26 0.49 -6.54
N ARG A 84 -18.45 0.91 -6.09
CA ARG A 84 -19.54 0.00 -5.74
C ARG A 84 -20.08 -0.71 -6.99
N LYS A 85 -20.26 -2.03 -6.92
CA LYS A 85 -21.02 -2.80 -7.93
C LYS A 85 -22.52 -2.51 -7.81
N SER A 86 -22.97 -1.40 -8.37
CA SER A 86 -24.39 -1.00 -8.42
C SER A 86 -25.07 -1.52 -9.69
N PRO A 87 -26.31 -2.05 -9.61
CA PRO A 87 -27.13 -2.41 -10.79
C PRO A 87 -27.84 -1.19 -11.42
N ARG A 88 -27.52 0.03 -10.97
CA ARG A 88 -27.92 1.31 -11.54
C ARG A 88 -26.63 2.01 -11.97
N ASP A 89 -26.61 2.69 -13.12
CA ASP A 89 -25.41 3.31 -13.73
C ASP A 89 -24.87 4.56 -12.99
N ILE A 90 -24.88 4.54 -11.66
CA ILE A 90 -24.34 5.57 -10.78
C ILE A 90 -22.88 5.22 -10.51
N GLU A 91 -21.95 5.99 -11.07
CA GLU A 91 -20.51 5.76 -10.90
C GLU A 91 -20.02 6.32 -9.54
N ILE A 92 -20.38 5.62 -8.47
CA ILE A 92 -19.91 5.92 -7.11
C ILE A 92 -18.44 5.50 -7.02
N LYS A 93 -17.54 6.48 -6.89
CA LYS A 93 -16.10 6.27 -6.74
C LYS A 93 -15.60 7.01 -5.51
N LYS A 94 -14.82 6.29 -4.69
CA LYS A 94 -13.95 6.87 -3.67
C LYS A 94 -12.50 6.63 -4.02
N GLN A 95 -11.64 7.61 -3.74
CA GLN A 95 -10.20 7.52 -3.90
C GLN A 95 -9.54 7.76 -2.56
N TYR A 96 -8.62 6.87 -2.20
CA TYR A 96 -7.79 6.97 -1.00
C TYR A 96 -6.32 7.02 -1.40
N LYS A 97 -5.54 7.82 -0.68
CA LYS A 97 -4.08 7.75 -0.71
C LYS A 97 -3.62 6.61 0.20
N ILE A 98 -2.78 5.73 -0.32
CA ILE A 98 -2.21 4.61 0.44
C ILE A 98 -0.87 5.04 1.03
N ASN A 99 -0.65 4.70 2.30
CA ASN A 99 0.63 4.83 2.98
C ASN A 99 0.97 3.49 3.64
N GLU A 100 2.18 2.98 3.43
CA GLU A 100 2.70 1.84 4.20
C GLU A 100 2.97 2.25 5.66
N THR A 101 2.78 1.31 6.59
CA THR A 101 3.08 1.46 8.02
C THR A 101 3.83 0.23 8.53
N ASP A 102 4.45 0.32 9.71
CA ASP A 102 5.14 -0.82 10.34
C ASP A 102 4.19 -2.02 10.65
N GLU A 103 2.87 -1.80 10.62
CA GLU A 103 1.82 -2.77 10.95
C GLU A 103 0.93 -3.14 9.74
N GLY A 104 1.13 -2.53 8.57
CA GLY A 104 0.31 -2.75 7.38
C GLY A 104 0.16 -1.51 6.49
N PHE A 105 -1.08 -1.05 6.28
CA PHE A 105 -1.39 0.07 5.39
C PHE A 105 -2.43 1.04 5.98
N LYS A 106 -2.21 2.35 5.83
CA LYS A 106 -3.18 3.42 6.13
C LYS A 106 -3.71 4.07 4.85
N PHE A 107 -5.04 4.16 4.75
CA PHE A 107 -5.78 4.72 3.62
C PHE A 107 -6.45 6.03 4.03
N GLU A 108 -6.15 7.11 3.31
CA GLU A 108 -6.58 8.48 3.64
C GLU A 108 -7.58 8.97 2.60
N GLU A 109 -8.78 9.42 2.99
CA GLU A 109 -9.84 9.75 2.01
C GLU A 109 -9.56 11.08 1.27
N GLU A 110 -9.19 10.98 -0.02
CA GLU A 110 -8.83 12.13 -0.87
C GLU A 110 -10.03 12.67 -1.66
N LYS A 111 -10.95 11.80 -2.10
CA LYS A 111 -12.06 12.19 -2.97
C LYS A 111 -13.22 11.19 -2.97
N ALA A 112 -14.46 11.71 -3.00
CA ALA A 112 -15.69 10.95 -3.23
C ALA A 112 -16.58 11.60 -4.30
N THR A 113 -17.49 10.82 -4.91
CA THR A 113 -18.57 11.30 -5.80
C THR A 113 -19.98 11.16 -5.20
N GLU A 114 -20.08 11.13 -3.86
CA GLU A 114 -21.29 10.94 -3.04
C GLU A 114 -22.03 9.59 -3.18
N GLU A 115 -21.93 8.73 -2.15
CA GLU A 115 -23.02 7.85 -1.67
C GLU A 115 -22.65 7.31 -0.27
N GLU A 116 -23.63 6.95 0.57
CA GLU A 116 -23.45 6.60 1.99
C GLU A 116 -22.87 5.18 2.25
N ASP A 117 -22.63 4.38 1.20
CA ASP A 117 -22.60 2.91 1.30
C ASP A 117 -21.22 2.27 0.98
N ILE A 118 -20.23 3.09 0.60
CA ILE A 118 -18.79 2.75 0.60
C ILE A 118 -18.21 3.16 1.96
N ILE A 119 -17.09 2.56 2.39
CA ILE A 119 -16.28 2.98 3.55
C ILE A 119 -16.15 4.52 3.62
N THR A 120 -16.14 5.09 4.83
CA THR A 120 -16.12 6.56 5.00
C THR A 120 -15.04 7.02 5.97
N GLY A 121 -14.33 8.09 5.59
CA GLY A 121 -13.12 8.53 6.27
C GLY A 121 -11.96 7.55 6.10
N ASP A 122 -10.87 7.86 6.81
CA ASP A 122 -9.67 7.04 6.83
C ASP A 122 -9.93 5.62 7.37
N PHE A 123 -9.17 4.65 6.87
CA PHE A 123 -9.16 3.28 7.39
C PHE A 123 -7.76 2.68 7.34
N GLU A 124 -7.53 1.68 8.17
CA GLU A 124 -6.26 0.96 8.28
C GLU A 124 -6.48 -0.53 7.99
N LEU A 125 -5.51 -1.18 7.33
CA LEU A 125 -5.48 -2.61 7.06
C LEU A 125 -4.29 -3.24 7.77
N ILE A 126 -4.57 -4.23 8.61
CA ILE A 126 -3.59 -5.01 9.36
C ILE A 126 -3.64 -6.47 8.85
N PRO A 127 -2.48 -7.16 8.67
CA PRO A 127 -2.45 -8.58 8.33
C PRO A 127 -3.31 -9.42 9.27
N LYS A 128 -4.08 -10.36 8.72
CA LYS A 128 -4.92 -11.26 9.52
C LYS A 128 -4.21 -12.58 9.82
N ASP A 129 -4.08 -12.90 11.12
CA ASP A 129 -3.59 -14.19 11.65
C ASP A 129 -4.50 -15.39 11.29
#